data_AF-A0A926ZFA3-F1
#
_entry.id   AF-A0A926ZFA3-F1
#
_cell.length_a   1.000
_cell.length_b   1.000
_cell.length_c   1.000
_cell.angle_alpha   90.00
_cell.angle_beta   90.00
_cell.angle_gamma   90.00
#
_symmetry.space_group_name_H-M   'P 1'
#
loop_
_entity.id
_entity.type
_entity.pdbx_description
1 polymer ?
#
loop_
_entity_poly.entity_id
_entity_poly.type
_entity_poly.pdbx_seq_one_letter_code
_entity_poly.pdbx_strand_id
1 'polypeptide(L)'
;MADAVGNPIKDVYIALDAAVGRLLQQVGEETTVFVLASHGMGPHYDGTFILDDILRRLKNVKMPTIGNQVSQVLSSSWEQTPILREILKPLRNYIWKPLRNRFWKSDKPVREALKEPDNSSRKCLTIPNNDTYGGIRINLVGREPKGKINPGSEYEAFCQHLTEDLMAVVNVDTGKPLVSKVIRTADFYKGEMMAHLPDLMVEWNREAPISKVYSPKIGTIEKTFTGVRTGDHKGDGLVFAIGPSIQPGQIQESISVMDFAPTIASILEVPLTDVDGKAIEAFCGKVLINN
;
A
#
# COMPACT_ATOMS: atom_id res chain seq x y z
N MET A 1 21.99 -12.95 22.39
CA MET A 1 20.97 -13.85 21.81
C MET A 1 21.44 -14.46 20.50
N ALA A 2 21.93 -13.68 19.51
CA ALA A 2 22.42 -14.23 18.23
C ALA A 2 23.47 -15.36 18.38
N ASP A 3 24.46 -15.19 19.27
CA ASP A 3 25.51 -16.20 19.49
C ASP A 3 24.98 -17.52 20.10
N ALA A 4 23.79 -17.51 20.71
CA ALA A 4 23.20 -18.67 21.37
C ALA A 4 22.30 -19.51 20.45
N VAL A 5 21.82 -18.95 19.32
CA VAL A 5 20.89 -19.62 18.40
C VAL A 5 21.50 -19.87 17.01
N GLY A 6 22.75 -19.47 16.78
CA GLY A 6 23.40 -19.58 15.47
C GLY A 6 22.71 -18.70 14.41
N ASN A 7 22.59 -19.20 13.19
CA ASN A 7 21.91 -18.50 12.10
C ASN A 7 20.64 -19.27 11.69
N PRO A 8 19.51 -19.09 12.39
CA PRO A 8 18.29 -19.86 12.15
C PRO A 8 17.74 -19.67 10.73
N ILE A 9 17.99 -18.51 10.09
CA ILE A 9 17.60 -18.30 8.69
C ILE A 9 18.40 -19.24 7.79
N LYS A 10 19.73 -19.29 7.95
CA LYS A 10 20.57 -20.23 7.20
C LYS A 10 20.14 -21.68 7.41
N ASP A 11 19.84 -22.06 8.65
CA ASP A 11 19.43 -23.43 8.98
C ASP A 11 18.10 -23.80 8.30
N VAL A 12 17.15 -22.87 8.22
CA VAL A 12 15.91 -23.05 7.45
C VAL A 12 16.21 -23.24 5.96
N TYR A 13 17.09 -22.44 5.37
CA TYR A 13 17.45 -22.60 3.95
C TYR A 13 18.13 -23.94 3.67
N ILE A 14 18.99 -24.44 4.57
CA ILE A 14 19.57 -25.79 4.45
C ILE A 14 18.48 -26.87 4.50
N ALA A 15 17.52 -26.75 5.41
CA ALA A 15 16.42 -27.69 5.52
C ALA A 15 15.51 -27.68 4.28
N LEU A 16 15.25 -26.49 3.72
CA LEU A 16 14.49 -26.31 2.47
C LEU A 16 15.21 -26.92 1.28
N ASP A 17 16.52 -26.67 1.13
CA ASP A 17 17.35 -27.28 0.07
C ASP A 17 17.29 -28.81 0.12
N ALA A 18 17.50 -29.40 1.30
CA ALA A 18 17.38 -30.84 1.49
C ALA A 18 15.96 -31.36 1.20
N ALA A 19 14.91 -30.58 1.50
CA ALA A 19 13.53 -30.94 1.19
C ALA A 19 13.24 -30.90 -0.32
N VAL A 20 13.71 -29.87 -1.02
CA VAL A 20 13.63 -29.77 -2.48
C VAL A 20 14.34 -30.95 -3.13
N GLY A 21 15.55 -31.30 -2.66
CA GLY A 21 16.29 -32.47 -3.15
C GLY A 21 15.51 -33.78 -3.02
N ARG A 22 14.81 -34.00 -1.89
CA ARG A 22 13.94 -35.18 -1.70
C ARG A 22 12.75 -35.19 -2.65
N LEU A 23 12.14 -34.03 -2.94
CA LEU A 23 11.04 -33.92 -3.91
C LEU A 23 11.53 -34.22 -5.33
N LEU A 24 12.70 -33.70 -5.70
CA LEU A 24 13.31 -33.92 -7.02
C LEU A 24 13.64 -35.40 -7.28
N GLN A 25 13.94 -36.19 -6.23
CA GLN A 25 14.15 -37.64 -6.36
C GLN A 25 12.86 -38.42 -6.65
N GLN A 26 11.68 -37.83 -6.47
CA GLN A 26 10.38 -38.48 -6.65
C GLN A 26 9.67 -38.08 -7.95
N VAL A 27 10.13 -37.04 -8.64
CA VAL A 27 9.56 -36.62 -9.93
C VAL A 27 10.16 -37.44 -11.07
N GLY A 28 9.35 -37.73 -12.11
CA GLY A 28 9.82 -38.45 -13.30
C GLY A 28 10.71 -37.58 -14.18
N GLU A 29 11.58 -38.18 -14.99
CA GLU A 29 12.56 -37.49 -15.85
C GLU A 29 11.92 -36.52 -16.87
N GLU A 30 10.68 -36.79 -17.28
CA GLU A 30 9.91 -35.92 -18.19
C GLU A 30 9.23 -34.72 -17.48
N THR A 31 9.39 -34.60 -16.15
CA THR A 31 8.73 -33.55 -15.37
C THR A 31 9.56 -32.28 -15.39
N THR A 32 8.95 -31.16 -15.81
CA THR A 32 9.54 -29.84 -15.60
C THR A 32 9.18 -29.33 -14.20
N VAL A 33 10.18 -28.94 -13.43
CA VAL A 33 10.05 -28.42 -12.07
C VAL A 33 10.54 -26.99 -12.01
N PHE A 34 9.71 -26.11 -11.44
CA PHE A 34 10.07 -24.74 -11.09
C PHE A 34 10.12 -24.60 -9.57
N VAL A 35 11.20 -24.04 -9.05
CA VAL A 35 11.31 -23.59 -7.66
C VAL A 35 11.33 -22.07 -7.67
N LEU A 36 10.22 -21.46 -7.27
CA LEU A 36 10.04 -20.01 -7.25
C LEU A 36 10.00 -19.50 -5.81
N ALA A 37 10.93 -18.61 -5.48
CA ALA A 37 10.80 -17.67 -4.39
C ALA A 37 10.37 -16.33 -5.00
N SER A 38 9.07 -16.01 -4.94
CA SER A 38 8.51 -14.87 -5.66
C SER A 38 9.05 -13.52 -5.19
N HIS A 39 9.55 -13.45 -3.96
CA HIS A 39 10.01 -12.21 -3.31
C HIS A 39 11.22 -12.53 -2.42
N GLY A 40 12.06 -11.53 -2.21
CA GLY A 40 13.16 -11.58 -1.26
C GLY A 40 12.69 -11.20 0.14
N MET A 41 13.59 -11.29 1.11
CA MET A 41 13.36 -10.85 2.50
C MET A 41 14.55 -10.02 2.97
N GLY A 42 14.27 -8.98 3.75
CA GLY A 42 15.30 -8.12 4.34
C GLY A 42 14.78 -7.42 5.60
N PRO A 43 15.55 -6.50 6.19
CA PRO A 43 15.09 -5.75 7.35
C PRO A 43 13.85 -4.90 7.03
N HIS A 44 12.98 -4.75 8.02
CA HIS A 44 11.75 -3.97 7.91
C HIS A 44 12.00 -2.50 8.24
N TYR A 45 12.04 -1.67 7.19
CA TYR A 45 12.26 -0.23 7.26
C TYR A 45 11.24 0.50 6.36
N ASP A 46 9.95 0.42 6.68
CA ASP A 46 8.91 1.13 5.94
C ASP A 46 8.52 2.46 6.62
N GLY A 47 7.86 3.35 5.87
CA GLY A 47 7.40 4.67 6.36
C GLY A 47 5.89 4.76 6.57
N THR A 48 5.16 3.65 6.50
CA THR A 48 3.68 3.64 6.53
C THR A 48 3.17 4.22 7.84
N PHE A 49 3.83 3.89 8.95
CA PHE A 49 3.45 4.35 10.29
C PHE A 49 3.58 5.87 10.50
N ILE A 50 4.38 6.59 9.69
CA ILE A 50 4.58 8.05 9.78
C ILE A 50 3.85 8.82 8.66
N LEU A 51 3.30 8.12 7.66
CA LEU A 51 2.69 8.74 6.49
C LEU A 51 1.52 9.67 6.83
N ASP A 52 0.62 9.27 7.73
CA ASP A 52 -0.52 10.12 8.09
C ASP A 52 -0.07 11.44 8.75
N ASP A 53 1.00 11.42 9.55
CA ASP A 53 1.58 12.62 10.15
C ASP A 53 2.16 13.56 9.08
N ILE A 54 2.84 13.01 8.07
CA ILE A 54 3.34 13.76 6.90
C ILE A 54 2.17 14.43 6.17
N LEU A 55 1.13 13.68 5.82
CA LEU A 55 -0.04 14.20 5.09
C LEU A 55 -0.79 15.29 5.87
N ARG A 56 -0.91 15.14 7.20
CA ARG A 56 -1.52 16.15 8.06
C ARG A 56 -0.73 17.45 8.06
N ARG A 57 0.60 17.39 8.07
CA ARG A 57 1.44 18.59 8.03
C ARG A 57 1.41 19.26 6.67
N LEU A 58 1.43 18.49 5.57
CA LEU A 58 1.29 19.05 4.21
C LEU A 58 -0.03 19.80 4.03
N LYS A 59 -1.14 19.34 4.62
CA LYS A 59 -2.43 20.08 4.61
C LYS A 59 -2.33 21.48 5.25
N ASN A 60 -1.55 21.61 6.31
CA ASN A 60 -1.46 22.87 7.07
C ASN A 60 -0.53 23.89 6.39
N VAL A 61 0.22 23.47 5.38
CA VAL A 61 1.04 24.37 4.57
C VAL A 61 0.15 25.04 3.53
N LYS A 62 0.17 26.38 3.51
CA LYS A 62 -0.49 27.14 2.44
C LYS A 62 0.21 26.81 1.12
N MET A 63 -0.44 26.03 0.26
CA MET A 63 0.02 25.83 -1.11
C MET A 63 -0.02 27.17 -1.86
N PRO A 64 0.94 27.44 -2.77
CA PRO A 64 0.81 28.55 -3.71
C PRO A 64 -0.49 28.35 -4.51
N THR A 65 -1.43 29.27 -4.36
CA THR A 65 -2.66 29.25 -5.14
C THR A 65 -2.32 29.54 -6.60
N ILE A 66 -2.34 28.51 -7.45
CA ILE A 66 -2.51 28.72 -8.89
C ILE A 66 -3.97 29.12 -9.06
N GLY A 67 -4.19 30.43 -9.19
CA GLY A 67 -5.53 31.01 -9.21
C GLY A 67 -6.32 30.55 -10.42
N ASN A 68 -7.46 29.92 -10.17
CA ASN A 68 -8.63 30.02 -11.04
C ASN A 68 -9.82 30.40 -10.16
N GLN A 69 -10.48 31.49 -10.55
CA GLN A 69 -11.68 32.04 -9.94
C GLN A 69 -12.88 31.10 -10.14
N VAL A 70 -13.96 31.39 -9.40
CA VAL A 70 -15.32 30.81 -9.43
C VAL A 70 -15.49 29.63 -8.44
N SER A 71 -16.44 29.60 -7.50
CA SER A 71 -17.62 30.42 -7.18
C SER A 71 -17.96 30.34 -5.69
N GLN A 72 -18.42 31.46 -5.13
CA GLN A 72 -19.36 31.46 -4.01
C GLN A 72 -20.72 30.96 -4.51
N VAL A 73 -21.46 30.19 -3.70
CA VAL A 73 -22.86 30.39 -3.24
C VAL A 73 -23.38 29.03 -2.68
N LEU A 74 -24.20 29.12 -1.62
CA LEU A 74 -25.12 28.15 -1.01
C LEU A 74 -24.51 27.35 0.17
N SER A 75 -25.10 27.33 1.37
CA SER A 75 -26.54 27.27 1.67
C SER A 75 -26.95 28.01 2.96
N SER A 76 -28.13 28.61 2.89
CA SER A 76 -28.87 29.22 3.99
C SER A 76 -30.09 28.38 4.36
N SER A 77 -30.41 28.38 5.67
CA SER A 77 -31.75 28.23 6.27
C SER A 77 -32.35 26.83 6.50
N TRP A 78 -32.21 26.32 7.73
CA TRP A 78 -33.21 25.40 8.33
C TRP A 78 -33.47 25.58 9.84
N GLU A 79 -32.78 26.46 10.57
CA GLU A 79 -32.98 26.60 12.03
C GLU A 79 -33.74 27.86 12.42
N GLN A 80 -35.04 27.90 12.17
CA GLN A 80 -35.93 28.84 12.86
C GLN A 80 -37.24 28.15 13.28
N THR A 81 -37.26 27.60 14.50
CA THR A 81 -38.42 27.69 15.41
C THR A 81 -37.95 27.39 16.85
N PRO A 82 -37.88 28.39 17.76
CA PRO A 82 -37.42 28.19 19.14
C PRO A 82 -38.41 27.44 20.04
N ILE A 83 -39.63 27.20 19.57
CA ILE A 83 -40.78 26.83 20.42
C ILE A 83 -40.81 25.33 20.79
N LEU A 84 -40.37 24.44 19.90
CA LEU A 84 -40.30 23.00 20.22
C LEU A 84 -39.26 22.67 21.30
N ARG A 85 -38.23 23.51 21.45
CA ARG A 85 -37.11 23.27 22.36
C ARG A 85 -37.44 23.54 23.82
N GLU A 86 -38.43 24.39 24.10
CA GLU A 86 -38.84 24.73 25.48
C GLU A 86 -39.90 23.77 26.03
N ILE A 87 -40.82 23.28 25.20
CA ILE A 87 -41.91 22.40 25.63
C ILE A 87 -41.40 20.99 26.02
N LEU A 88 -40.30 20.52 25.41
CA LEU A 88 -39.76 19.17 25.66
C LEU A 88 -38.71 19.09 26.78
N LYS A 89 -38.27 20.22 27.36
CA LYS A 89 -37.27 20.26 28.43
C LYS A 89 -37.68 19.58 29.74
N PRO A 90 -38.93 19.69 30.23
CA PRO A 90 -39.31 19.09 31.51
C PRO A 90 -39.40 17.56 31.43
N LEU A 91 -39.95 17.02 30.34
CA LEU A 91 -40.09 15.57 30.14
C LEU A 91 -38.73 14.87 29.98
N ARG A 92 -37.78 15.52 29.29
CA ARG A 92 -36.43 14.98 29.06
C ARG A 92 -35.69 14.73 30.37
N ASN A 93 -35.84 15.60 31.37
CA ASN A 93 -35.02 15.51 32.58
C ASN A 93 -35.51 14.46 33.59
N TYR A 94 -36.81 14.15 33.60
CA TYR A 94 -37.41 13.23 34.57
C TYR A 94 -37.32 11.76 34.14
N ILE A 95 -37.38 11.48 32.82
CA ILE A 95 -37.36 10.12 32.28
C ILE A 95 -35.95 9.68 31.86
N TRP A 96 -35.13 10.56 31.30
CA TRP A 96 -33.82 10.15 30.74
C TRP A 96 -32.68 10.07 31.75
N LYS A 97 -32.69 10.80 32.87
CA LYS A 97 -31.56 10.81 33.83
C LYS A 97 -31.29 9.43 34.48
N PRO A 98 -32.30 8.67 34.95
CA PRO A 98 -32.04 7.36 35.56
C PRO A 98 -31.65 6.29 34.54
N LEU A 99 -32.19 6.34 33.30
CA LEU A 99 -31.79 5.41 32.23
C LEU A 99 -30.38 5.71 31.70
N ARG A 100 -30.03 6.99 31.52
CA ARG A 100 -28.73 7.43 31.01
C ARG A 100 -27.58 7.08 31.95
N ASN A 101 -27.78 7.13 33.26
CA ASN A 101 -26.72 6.80 34.22
C ASN A 101 -26.46 5.30 34.38
N ARG A 102 -27.39 4.43 33.96
CA ARG A 102 -27.24 2.97 34.02
C ARG A 102 -26.52 2.39 32.79
N PHE A 103 -26.47 3.13 31.67
CA PHE A 103 -25.85 2.70 30.41
C PHE A 103 -24.60 3.49 29.97
N TRP A 104 -24.17 4.54 30.69
CA TRP A 104 -23.12 5.47 30.21
C TRP A 104 -21.82 5.48 31.02
N LYS A 105 -21.54 4.44 31.83
CA LYS A 105 -20.29 4.38 32.63
C LYS A 105 -19.19 3.45 32.11
N SER A 106 -19.30 2.85 30.91
CA SER A 106 -18.19 2.04 30.33
C SER A 106 -17.67 2.48 28.96
N ASP A 107 -18.36 3.35 28.21
CA ASP A 107 -18.08 3.43 26.77
C ASP A 107 -17.42 4.73 26.29
N LYS A 108 -17.20 5.74 27.14
CA LYS A 108 -16.61 7.01 26.65
C LYS A 108 -15.17 6.87 26.13
N PRO A 109 -14.21 6.27 26.86
CA PRO A 109 -12.86 6.11 26.34
C PRO A 109 -12.83 5.18 25.12
N VAL A 110 -13.69 4.15 25.10
CA VAL A 110 -13.82 3.23 23.97
C VAL A 110 -14.45 3.94 22.76
N ARG A 111 -15.53 4.72 22.92
CA ARG A 111 -16.16 5.48 21.84
C ARG A 111 -15.32 6.66 21.35
N GLU A 112 -14.49 7.27 22.19
CA GLU A 112 -13.52 8.27 21.74
C GLU A 112 -12.33 7.63 21.04
N ALA A 113 -11.87 6.45 21.48
CA ALA A 113 -10.88 5.66 20.77
C ALA A 113 -11.42 5.07 19.45
N LEU A 114 -12.72 4.78 19.38
CA LEU A 114 -13.43 4.30 18.18
C LEU A 114 -14.01 5.43 17.32
N LYS A 115 -13.92 6.69 17.76
CA LYS A 115 -14.27 7.82 16.89
C LYS A 115 -13.19 7.87 15.82
N GLU A 116 -13.55 7.42 14.63
CA GLU A 116 -12.73 7.68 13.46
C GLU A 116 -12.41 9.19 13.43
N PRO A 117 -11.14 9.56 13.22
CA PRO A 117 -10.78 10.97 13.08
C PRO A 117 -11.72 11.62 12.07
N ASP A 118 -12.22 12.83 12.35
CA ASP A 118 -13.05 13.54 11.38
C ASP A 118 -12.22 13.91 10.14
N ASN A 119 -12.22 12.98 9.20
CA ASN A 119 -11.47 13.01 7.98
C ASN A 119 -12.20 13.80 6.88
N SER A 120 -13.41 14.32 7.19
CA SER A 120 -14.27 14.99 6.22
C SER A 120 -13.68 16.26 5.62
N SER A 121 -12.74 16.90 6.32
CA SER A 121 -12.05 18.10 5.86
C SER A 121 -10.74 17.81 5.12
N ARG A 122 -10.34 16.55 4.96
CA ARG A 122 -9.06 16.18 4.35
C ARG A 122 -9.19 16.01 2.84
N LYS A 123 -8.14 16.38 2.11
CA LYS A 123 -8.04 16.18 0.65
C LYS A 123 -7.54 14.78 0.28
N CYS A 124 -6.84 14.11 1.19
CA CYS A 124 -6.42 12.72 1.04
C CYS A 124 -6.31 12.02 2.41
N LEU A 125 -6.31 10.70 2.36
CA LEU A 125 -6.34 9.77 3.49
C LEU A 125 -5.32 8.66 3.26
N THR A 126 -4.69 8.21 4.33
CA THR A 126 -3.97 6.94 4.31
C THR A 126 -4.98 5.81 4.32
N ILE A 127 -4.72 4.76 3.55
CA ILE A 127 -5.48 3.52 3.61
C ILE A 127 -4.58 2.39 4.10
N PRO A 128 -5.07 1.52 5.00
CA PRO A 128 -4.33 0.35 5.42
C PRO A 128 -3.96 -0.51 4.21
N ASN A 129 -2.70 -0.90 4.12
CA ASN A 129 -2.18 -1.84 3.13
C ASN A 129 -1.09 -2.71 3.80
N ASN A 130 -0.56 -3.71 3.09
CA ASN A 130 0.35 -4.74 3.64
C ASN A 130 1.77 -4.23 4.01
N ASP A 131 1.89 -2.95 4.40
CA ASP A 131 3.06 -2.22 4.92
C ASP A 131 4.30 -2.11 3.99
N THR A 132 4.38 -2.85 2.88
CA THR A 132 5.49 -2.73 1.92
C THR A 132 5.52 -1.36 1.21
N TYR A 133 4.35 -0.75 1.04
CA TYR A 133 4.14 0.56 0.44
C TYR A 133 3.20 1.36 1.35
N GLY A 134 3.16 2.69 1.24
CA GLY A 134 2.09 3.50 1.81
C GLY A 134 0.93 3.67 0.84
N GLY A 135 -0.31 3.46 1.27
CA GLY A 135 -1.49 3.68 0.43
C GLY A 135 -2.12 5.05 0.67
N ILE A 136 -2.34 5.83 -0.38
CA ILE A 136 -3.03 7.12 -0.31
C ILE A 136 -4.28 7.10 -1.19
N ARG A 137 -5.39 7.49 -0.60
CA ARG A 137 -6.67 7.72 -1.27
C ARG A 137 -7.00 9.20 -1.28
N ILE A 138 -7.27 9.75 -2.45
CA ILE A 138 -7.72 11.14 -2.64
C ILE A 138 -9.21 11.21 -2.30
N ASN A 139 -9.58 12.25 -1.57
CA ASN A 139 -10.97 12.52 -1.22
C ASN A 139 -11.68 13.13 -2.44
N LEU A 140 -12.02 12.28 -3.41
CA LEU A 140 -12.52 12.65 -4.72
C LEU A 140 -14.04 12.86 -4.71
N VAL A 141 -14.51 13.94 -5.33
CA VAL A 141 -15.94 14.21 -5.54
C VAL A 141 -16.58 13.13 -6.40
N GLY A 142 -17.73 12.62 -5.98
CA GLY A 142 -18.46 11.55 -6.67
C GLY A 142 -17.99 10.14 -6.34
N ARG A 143 -16.81 9.96 -5.74
CA ARG A 143 -16.33 8.66 -5.22
C ARG A 143 -16.43 8.56 -3.71
N GLU A 144 -16.04 9.63 -3.01
CA GLU A 144 -16.07 9.66 -1.54
C GLU A 144 -17.29 10.47 -1.03
N PRO A 145 -17.94 10.06 0.09
CA PRO A 145 -19.16 10.71 0.58
C PRO A 145 -19.04 12.21 0.84
N LYS A 146 -17.83 12.71 1.14
CA LYS A 146 -17.54 14.12 1.40
C LYS A 146 -16.35 14.62 0.58
N GLY A 147 -16.31 14.22 -0.70
CA GLY A 147 -15.31 14.62 -1.68
C GLY A 147 -14.89 16.09 -1.61
N LYS A 148 -13.60 16.35 -1.80
CA LYS A 148 -12.96 17.68 -1.73
C LYS A 148 -12.18 18.06 -2.97
N ILE A 149 -11.78 17.09 -3.78
CA ILE A 149 -11.05 17.30 -5.03
C ILE A 149 -11.98 16.93 -6.17
N ASN A 150 -12.18 17.83 -7.13
CA ASN A 150 -12.96 17.51 -8.31
C ASN A 150 -12.17 16.59 -9.25
N PRO A 151 -12.85 15.68 -9.97
CA PRO A 151 -12.20 14.88 -11.00
C PRO A 151 -11.66 15.74 -12.15
N GLY A 152 -10.74 15.19 -12.94
CA GLY A 152 -10.08 15.89 -14.04
C GLY A 152 -8.83 16.63 -13.58
N SER A 153 -8.60 17.85 -14.11
CA SER A 153 -7.34 18.57 -13.93
C SER A 153 -6.99 18.89 -12.47
N GLU A 154 -7.98 19.12 -11.60
CA GLU A 154 -7.72 19.35 -10.16
C GLU A 154 -7.15 18.10 -9.48
N TYR A 155 -7.71 16.92 -9.78
CA TYR A 155 -7.20 15.64 -9.29
C TYR A 155 -5.78 15.35 -9.80
N GLU A 156 -5.53 15.57 -11.09
CA GLU A 156 -4.20 15.39 -11.70
C GLU A 156 -3.16 16.30 -11.06
N ALA A 157 -3.46 17.59 -10.93
CA ALA A 157 -2.59 18.55 -10.29
C ALA A 157 -2.35 18.24 -8.81
N PHE A 158 -3.38 17.75 -8.10
CA PHE A 158 -3.24 17.35 -6.70
C PHE A 158 -2.33 16.14 -6.54
N CYS A 159 -2.49 15.11 -7.39
CA CYS A 159 -1.61 13.93 -7.41
C CYS A 159 -0.16 14.31 -7.69
N GLN A 160 0.08 15.18 -8.67
CA GLN A 160 1.42 15.65 -9.02
C GLN A 160 2.07 16.42 -7.87
N HIS A 161 1.40 17.44 -7.32
CA HIS A 161 1.94 18.21 -6.20
C HIS A 161 2.19 17.35 -4.96
N LEU A 162 1.28 16.42 -4.65
CA LEU A 162 1.46 15.51 -3.52
C LEU A 162 2.66 14.58 -3.75
N THR A 163 2.87 14.12 -4.98
CA THR A 163 4.05 13.33 -5.36
C THR A 163 5.33 14.12 -5.11
N GLU A 164 5.42 15.35 -5.59
CA GLU A 164 6.58 16.23 -5.37
C GLU A 164 6.85 16.46 -3.88
N ASP A 165 5.80 16.73 -3.10
CA ASP A 165 5.90 16.98 -1.67
C ASP A 165 6.38 15.76 -0.89
N LEU A 166 5.94 14.55 -1.28
CA LEU A 166 6.38 13.30 -0.69
C LEU A 166 7.83 12.99 -1.06
N MET A 167 8.20 13.18 -2.33
CA MET A 167 9.57 12.96 -2.82
C MET A 167 10.59 13.93 -2.20
N ALA A 168 10.14 15.11 -1.72
CA ALA A 168 10.98 16.10 -1.04
C ALA A 168 11.25 15.78 0.45
N VAL A 169 10.57 14.79 1.03
CA VAL A 169 10.82 14.37 2.42
C VAL A 169 12.10 13.55 2.49
N VAL A 170 12.97 13.86 3.44
CA VAL A 170 14.23 13.14 3.68
C VAL A 170 14.21 12.39 5.01
N ASN A 171 14.90 11.26 5.06
CA ASN A 171 15.32 10.63 6.31
C ASN A 171 16.45 11.47 6.91
N VAL A 172 16.27 11.96 8.14
CA VAL A 172 17.22 12.87 8.79
C VAL A 172 18.54 12.17 9.13
N ASP A 173 18.49 10.87 9.46
CA ASP A 173 19.66 10.12 9.89
C ASP A 173 20.59 9.80 8.70
N THR A 174 20.03 9.60 7.51
CA THR A 174 20.81 9.26 6.30
C THR A 174 20.99 10.42 5.32
N GLY A 175 20.17 11.47 5.44
CA GLY A 175 20.09 12.58 4.48
C GLY A 175 19.50 12.20 3.11
N LYS A 176 19.07 10.95 2.92
CA LYS A 176 18.51 10.45 1.65
C LYS A 176 16.99 10.69 1.58
N PRO A 177 16.40 10.72 0.37
CA PRO A 177 14.95 10.77 0.21
C PRO A 177 14.27 9.64 1.01
N LEU A 178 13.20 9.97 1.72
CA LEU A 178 12.35 9.02 2.45
C LEU A 178 11.56 8.12 1.49
N VAL A 179 11.12 8.71 0.37
CA VAL A 179 10.31 8.07 -0.65
C VAL A 179 11.20 7.80 -1.87
N SER A 180 11.23 6.55 -2.31
CA SER A 180 11.93 6.13 -3.53
C SER A 180 11.10 6.43 -4.77
N LYS A 181 9.78 6.24 -4.69
CA LYS A 181 8.85 6.41 -5.81
C LYS A 181 7.44 6.65 -5.29
N VAL A 182 6.65 7.42 -6.04
CA VAL A 182 5.19 7.45 -5.89
C VAL A 182 4.58 6.87 -7.17
N ILE A 183 3.77 5.83 -7.01
CA ILE A 183 3.15 5.06 -8.09
C ILE A 183 1.68 5.47 -8.17
N ARG A 184 1.22 5.87 -9.36
CA ARG A 184 -0.21 6.07 -9.60
C ARG A 184 -0.82 4.76 -10.05
N THR A 185 -1.80 4.26 -9.33
CA THR A 185 -2.41 2.95 -9.66
C THR A 185 -3.11 2.96 -11.03
N ALA A 186 -3.63 4.11 -11.44
CA ALA A 186 -4.26 4.31 -12.74
C ALA A 186 -3.30 4.14 -13.94
N ASP A 187 -1.99 4.23 -13.71
CA ASP A 187 -1.00 4.02 -14.77
C ASP A 187 -0.75 2.52 -15.04
N PHE A 188 -1.11 1.65 -14.09
CA PHE A 188 -0.78 0.21 -14.12
C PHE A 188 -2.01 -0.69 -14.23
N TYR A 189 -3.14 -0.28 -13.66
CA TYR A 189 -4.33 -1.09 -13.59
C TYR A 189 -5.47 -0.50 -14.43
N LYS A 190 -6.31 -1.40 -14.96
CA LYS A 190 -7.52 -1.07 -15.71
C LYS A 190 -8.66 -1.96 -15.20
N GLY A 191 -9.90 -1.55 -15.49
CA GLY A 191 -11.09 -2.35 -15.21
C GLY A 191 -11.99 -1.78 -14.12
N GLU A 192 -13.08 -2.49 -13.85
CA GLU A 192 -14.19 -2.00 -13.03
C GLU A 192 -13.81 -1.75 -11.57
N MET A 193 -12.78 -2.45 -11.07
CA MET A 193 -12.35 -2.39 -9.68
C MET A 193 -11.38 -1.23 -9.37
N MET A 194 -11.05 -0.40 -10.37
CA MET A 194 -10.13 0.74 -10.21
C MET A 194 -10.53 1.69 -9.07
N ALA A 195 -11.82 1.88 -8.85
CA ALA A 195 -12.32 2.76 -7.80
C ALA A 195 -11.98 2.27 -6.37
N HIS A 196 -11.64 0.99 -6.20
CA HIS A 196 -11.29 0.39 -4.91
C HIS A 196 -9.81 0.46 -4.58
N LEU A 197 -8.95 0.74 -5.56
CA LEU A 197 -7.51 0.85 -5.35
C LEU A 197 -7.15 2.18 -4.66
N PRO A 198 -5.97 2.25 -4.00
CA PRO A 198 -5.31 3.52 -3.72
C PRO A 198 -5.21 4.37 -4.99
N ASP A 199 -5.19 5.70 -4.89
CA ASP A 199 -4.85 6.54 -6.04
C ASP A 199 -3.32 6.61 -6.21
N LEU A 200 -2.62 6.72 -5.08
CA LEU A 200 -1.16 6.75 -5.02
C LEU A 200 -0.65 5.68 -4.06
N MET A 201 0.41 5.00 -4.46
CA MET A 201 1.20 4.11 -3.61
C MET A 201 2.59 4.72 -3.41
N VAL A 202 3.06 4.77 -2.17
CA VAL A 202 4.32 5.36 -1.75
C VAL A 202 5.34 4.25 -1.51
N GLU A 203 6.36 4.20 -2.34
CA GLU A 203 7.50 3.30 -2.16
C GLU A 203 8.54 3.95 -1.26
N TRP A 204 8.92 3.25 -0.20
CA TRP A 204 9.87 3.77 0.79
C TRP A 204 11.32 3.56 0.34
N ASN A 205 12.21 4.46 0.75
CA ASN A 205 13.64 4.18 0.75
C ASN A 205 13.98 3.34 1.99
N ARG A 206 14.30 2.07 1.75
CA ARG A 206 14.44 1.03 2.79
C ARG A 206 15.89 0.67 3.08
N GLU A 207 16.83 1.60 2.87
CA GLU A 207 18.25 1.38 3.15
C GLU A 207 18.61 1.47 4.64
N ALA A 208 17.82 2.20 5.43
CA ALA A 208 18.06 2.42 6.85
C ALA A 208 16.73 2.57 7.62
N PRO A 209 16.73 2.40 8.96
CA PRO A 209 15.56 2.67 9.78
C PRO A 209 15.01 4.09 9.57
N ILE A 210 13.68 4.20 9.63
CA ILE A 210 12.97 5.48 9.59
C ILE A 210 12.54 5.80 11.02
N SER A 211 13.12 6.86 11.60
CA SER A 211 12.78 7.34 12.93
C SER A 211 12.49 8.84 12.96
N LYS A 212 13.14 9.58 12.06
CA LYS A 212 13.08 11.02 11.98
C LYS A 212 13.12 11.48 10.53
N VAL A 213 12.17 12.32 10.15
CA VAL A 213 12.00 12.79 8.77
C VAL A 213 11.83 14.29 8.73
N TYR A 214 12.23 14.91 7.62
CA TYR A 214 12.19 16.35 7.46
C TYR A 214 11.85 16.77 6.03
N SER A 215 11.11 17.86 5.89
CA SER A 215 11.13 18.71 4.69
C SER A 215 10.83 20.15 5.11
N PRO A 216 11.17 21.17 4.29
CA PRO A 216 10.81 22.56 4.59
C PRO A 216 9.31 22.77 4.82
N LYS A 217 8.46 21.99 4.14
CA LYS A 217 7.00 22.07 4.25
C LYS A 217 6.47 21.44 5.54
N ILE A 218 7.00 20.29 5.96
CA ILE A 218 6.46 19.56 7.12
C ILE A 218 7.23 19.84 8.43
N GLY A 219 8.39 20.52 8.36
CA GLY A 219 9.32 20.60 9.48
C GLY A 219 9.85 19.20 9.84
N THR A 220 10.24 19.00 11.10
CA THR A 220 10.72 17.68 11.56
C THR A 220 9.59 16.87 12.19
N ILE A 221 9.47 15.60 11.80
CA ILE A 221 8.60 14.61 12.44
C ILE A 221 9.49 13.50 12.98
N GLU A 222 9.32 13.16 14.25
CA GLU A 222 10.05 12.08 14.91
C GLU A 222 9.02 11.08 15.46
N LYS A 223 9.15 9.82 15.05
CA LYS A 223 8.22 8.75 15.41
C LYS A 223 8.94 7.42 15.29
N THR A 224 8.76 6.55 16.28
CA THR A 224 9.36 5.23 16.31
C THR A 224 8.35 4.18 15.89
N PHE A 225 8.76 3.23 15.05
CA PHE A 225 7.97 2.06 14.74
C PHE A 225 7.81 1.19 15.99
N THR A 226 6.56 0.90 16.38
CA THR A 226 6.23 0.09 17.57
C THR A 226 5.69 -1.29 17.21
N GLY A 227 5.75 -1.68 15.94
CA GLY A 227 5.30 -3.01 15.51
C GLY A 227 6.29 -4.10 15.87
N VAL A 228 5.84 -5.35 15.76
CA VAL A 228 6.64 -6.55 16.11
C VAL A 228 7.50 -7.06 14.95
N ARG A 229 7.33 -6.49 13.77
CA ARG A 229 7.93 -6.98 12.53
C ARG A 229 9.37 -6.47 12.39
N THR A 230 10.33 -7.39 12.31
CA THR A 230 11.75 -7.08 12.14
C THR A 230 12.27 -7.29 10.71
N GLY A 231 11.54 -8.08 9.92
CA GLY A 231 11.87 -8.38 8.52
C GLY A 231 10.65 -8.26 7.60
N ASP A 232 10.89 -7.95 6.34
CA ASP A 232 9.84 -7.67 5.36
C ASP A 232 10.31 -7.95 3.92
N HIS A 233 9.35 -8.10 3.03
CA HIS A 233 9.56 -8.54 1.65
C HIS A 233 10.40 -7.52 0.87
N LYS A 234 11.21 -8.00 -0.07
CA LYS A 234 11.96 -7.20 -1.05
C LYS A 234 11.48 -7.58 -2.46
N GLY A 235 11.63 -6.66 -3.41
CA GLY A 235 11.08 -6.81 -4.77
C GLY A 235 11.68 -7.97 -5.56
N ASP A 236 12.97 -8.27 -5.37
CA ASP A 236 13.66 -9.29 -6.15
C ASP A 236 13.40 -10.69 -5.59
N GLY A 237 12.98 -11.60 -6.48
CA GLY A 237 12.80 -13.03 -6.19
C GLY A 237 13.95 -13.89 -6.72
N LEU A 238 13.73 -15.20 -6.71
CA LEU A 238 14.65 -16.21 -7.24
C LEU A 238 13.84 -17.31 -7.92
N VAL A 239 14.29 -17.77 -9.08
CA VAL A 239 13.74 -18.94 -9.76
C VAL A 239 14.84 -19.93 -10.12
N PHE A 240 14.56 -21.20 -9.90
CA PHE A 240 15.27 -22.32 -10.51
C PHE A 240 14.30 -23.13 -11.34
N ALA A 241 14.77 -23.63 -12.48
CA ALA A 241 13.99 -24.50 -13.34
C ALA A 241 14.84 -25.68 -13.79
N ILE A 242 14.25 -26.87 -13.80
CA ILE A 242 14.86 -28.09 -14.35
C ILE A 242 13.80 -28.85 -15.12
N GLY A 243 14.15 -29.39 -16.29
CA GLY A 243 13.25 -30.16 -17.12
C GLY A 243 13.92 -30.59 -18.42
N PRO A 244 13.33 -31.53 -19.16
CA PRO A 244 13.92 -32.11 -20.37
C PRO A 244 14.23 -31.07 -21.46
N SER A 245 13.41 -30.01 -21.53
CA SER A 245 13.51 -28.95 -22.55
C SER A 245 14.32 -27.73 -22.11
N ILE A 246 14.86 -27.72 -20.88
CA ILE A 246 15.56 -26.57 -20.29
C ILE A 246 17.07 -26.81 -20.35
N GLN A 247 17.80 -25.93 -21.04
CA GLN A 247 19.26 -26.00 -21.10
C GLN A 247 19.89 -25.42 -19.82
N PRO A 248 20.97 -26.03 -19.30
CA PRO A 248 21.71 -25.45 -18.18
C PRO A 248 22.23 -24.05 -18.50
N GLY A 249 21.98 -23.10 -17.61
CA GLY A 249 22.42 -21.72 -17.80
C GLY A 249 21.88 -20.76 -16.73
N GLN A 250 22.19 -19.49 -16.91
CA GLN A 250 21.64 -18.40 -16.10
C GLN A 250 20.88 -17.45 -17.02
N ILE A 251 19.70 -17.03 -16.59
CA ILE A 251 18.94 -15.98 -17.25
C ILE A 251 19.43 -14.66 -16.67
N GLN A 252 19.97 -13.79 -17.52
CA GLN A 252 20.48 -12.47 -17.10
C GLN A 252 19.39 -11.40 -17.04
N GLU A 253 18.26 -11.64 -17.69
CA GLU A 253 17.13 -10.72 -17.73
C GLU A 253 16.19 -10.93 -16.54
N SER A 254 15.54 -9.85 -16.10
CA SER A 254 14.49 -9.94 -15.09
C SER A 254 13.25 -10.62 -15.67
N ILE A 255 12.72 -11.60 -14.94
CA ILE A 255 11.50 -12.32 -15.29
C ILE A 255 10.35 -11.71 -14.49
N SER A 256 9.22 -11.41 -15.14
CA SER A 256 8.00 -11.02 -14.43
C SER A 256 7.33 -12.26 -13.85
N VAL A 257 6.75 -12.15 -12.65
CA VAL A 257 5.90 -13.24 -12.11
C VAL A 257 4.72 -13.55 -13.05
N MET A 258 4.26 -12.56 -13.82
CA MET A 258 3.18 -12.72 -14.79
C MET A 258 3.58 -13.61 -15.97
N ASP A 259 4.88 -13.78 -16.23
CA ASP A 259 5.40 -14.56 -17.35
C ASP A 259 5.30 -16.07 -17.11
N PHE A 260 5.12 -16.51 -15.86
CA PHE A 260 5.01 -17.94 -15.54
C PHE A 260 3.76 -18.60 -16.09
N ALA A 261 2.60 -17.93 -16.04
CA ALA A 261 1.35 -18.49 -16.55
C ALA A 261 1.42 -18.82 -18.06
N PRO A 262 1.79 -17.89 -18.97
CA PRO A 262 1.97 -18.22 -20.39
C PRO A 262 3.13 -19.19 -20.64
N THR A 263 4.18 -19.19 -19.82
CA THR A 263 5.27 -20.18 -19.91
C THR A 263 4.77 -21.59 -19.63
N ILE A 264 4.05 -21.78 -18.53
CA ILE A 264 3.49 -23.09 -18.14
C ILE A 264 2.48 -23.54 -19.18
N ALA A 265 1.63 -22.64 -19.67
CA ALA A 265 0.69 -22.95 -20.75
C ALA A 265 1.41 -23.42 -22.03
N SER A 266 2.52 -22.74 -22.40
CA SER A 266 3.35 -23.14 -23.54
C SER A 266 4.00 -24.52 -23.34
N ILE A 267 4.51 -24.83 -22.14
CA ILE A 267 5.11 -26.14 -21.83
C ILE A 267 4.07 -27.27 -21.91
N LEU A 268 2.82 -26.98 -21.52
CA LEU A 268 1.71 -27.92 -21.56
C LEU A 268 0.97 -27.94 -22.90
N GLU A 269 1.42 -27.16 -23.88
CA GLU A 269 0.81 -27.01 -25.21
C GLU A 269 -0.68 -26.60 -25.15
N VAL A 270 -1.06 -25.82 -24.13
CA VAL A 270 -2.43 -25.30 -23.98
C VAL A 270 -2.51 -23.82 -24.36
N PRO A 271 -3.54 -23.41 -25.12
CA PRO A 271 -3.71 -22.00 -25.44
C PRO A 271 -4.10 -21.22 -24.19
N LEU A 272 -3.40 -20.11 -23.94
CA LEU A 272 -3.73 -19.14 -22.91
C LEU A 272 -3.81 -17.76 -23.56
N THR A 273 -5.01 -17.20 -23.59
CA THR A 273 -5.31 -15.88 -24.15
C THR A 273 -5.63 -14.90 -23.03
N ASP A 274 -5.53 -13.61 -23.31
CA ASP A 274 -5.90 -12.53 -22.38
C ASP A 274 -5.05 -12.53 -21.09
N VAL A 275 -3.72 -12.50 -21.27
CA VAL A 275 -2.74 -12.45 -20.17
C VAL A 275 -1.79 -11.27 -20.35
N ASP A 276 -1.33 -10.72 -19.22
CA ASP A 276 -0.39 -9.58 -19.20
C ASP A 276 1.07 -9.99 -19.43
N GLY A 277 1.41 -11.24 -19.13
CA GLY A 277 2.77 -11.77 -19.25
C GLY A 277 3.10 -12.34 -20.63
N LYS A 278 4.37 -12.67 -20.84
CA LYS A 278 4.87 -13.37 -22.03
C LYS A 278 5.57 -14.67 -21.65
N ALA A 279 5.58 -15.66 -22.54
CA ALA A 279 6.29 -16.90 -22.27
C ALA A 279 7.81 -16.65 -22.14
N ILE A 280 8.44 -17.31 -21.17
CA ILE A 280 9.87 -17.24 -20.90
C ILE A 280 10.55 -18.25 -21.83
N GLU A 281 11.10 -17.77 -22.94
CA GLU A 281 11.66 -18.63 -24.00
C GLU A 281 12.71 -19.61 -23.48
N ALA A 282 13.50 -19.20 -22.48
CA ALA A 282 14.52 -20.05 -21.84
C ALA A 282 13.94 -21.31 -21.19
N PHE A 283 12.65 -21.32 -20.83
CA PHE A 283 11.97 -22.45 -20.22
C PHE A 283 11.13 -23.26 -21.22
N CYS A 284 10.85 -22.71 -22.41
CA CYS A 284 9.97 -23.32 -23.40
C CYS A 284 10.68 -24.23 -24.42
N GLY A 285 12.01 -24.36 -24.39
CA GLY A 285 12.79 -25.25 -25.26
C GLY A 285 12.49 -25.15 -26.75
N LYS A 286 13.19 -24.27 -27.48
CA LYS A 286 13.00 -24.00 -28.92
C LYS A 286 11.52 -23.88 -29.31
N VAL A 287 10.99 -22.68 -29.10
CA VAL A 287 9.71 -22.25 -29.66
C VAL A 287 9.64 -22.64 -31.15
N LEU A 288 8.69 -23.50 -31.51
CA LEU A 288 8.21 -23.61 -32.88
C LEU A 288 7.52 -22.28 -33.21
N ILE A 289 8.28 -21.36 -33.81
CA ILE A 289 7.71 -20.20 -34.48
C ILE A 289 7.00 -20.74 -35.73
N ASN A 290 5.70 -20.97 -35.62
CA ASN A 290 4.88 -21.10 -36.82
C ASN A 290 4.69 -19.69 -37.38
N ASN A 291 5.34 -19.46 -38.53
CA ASN A 291 5.09 -18.32 -39.42
C ASN A 291 3.65 -18.34 -39.96
#